data_AF-A0A8S0YZY4-F1
#
_entry.id   AF-A0A8S0YZY4-F1
#
_cell.length_a   1.000
_cell.length_b   1.000
_cell.length_c   1.000
_cell.angle_alpha   90.00
_cell.angle_beta   90.00
_cell.angle_gamma   90.00
#
_symmetry.space_group_name_H-M   'P 1'
#
loop_
_entity.id
_entity.type
_entity.pdbx_description
1 polymer ?
#
loop_
_entity_poly.entity_id
_entity_poly.type
_entity_poly.pdbx_seq_one_letter_code
_entity_poly.pdbx_strand_id
1 'polypeptide(L)'
;MEGIDRLDRIIGKYPMRGRTGKWTVRVIFHFFDCVAALAWIEYRYDAMKLGRPRKLIKQYLDFKMNLAKYLIYGGPIRPPLVLCPSPSQCQQST
;
A
#
# COMPACT_ATOMS: atom_id res chain seq x y z
N MET A 1 15.56 11.58 12.69
CA MET A 1 14.99 12.16 11.46
C MET A 1 15.29 11.17 10.33
N GLU A 2 14.48 10.11 10.19
CA GLU A 2 14.77 8.96 9.30
C GLU A 2 13.52 8.51 8.51
N GLY A 3 12.44 9.31 8.54
CA GLY A 3 11.17 8.96 7.91
C GLY A 3 11.15 9.31 6.42
N ILE A 4 11.48 10.57 6.11
CA ILE A 4 11.42 11.12 4.76
C ILE A 4 12.51 10.51 3.87
N ASP A 5 13.72 10.29 4.39
CA ASP A 5 14.84 9.68 3.65
C ASP A 5 14.56 8.25 3.20
N ARG A 6 13.82 7.47 4.02
CA ARG A 6 13.40 6.11 3.65
C ARG A 6 12.37 6.13 2.55
N LEU A 7 11.41 7.06 2.63
CA LEU A 7 10.39 7.25 1.61
C LEU A 7 11.02 7.68 0.28
N ASP A 8 11.93 8.65 0.30
CA ASP A 8 12.63 9.14 -0.89
C ASP A 8 13.43 8.01 -1.57
N ARG A 9 14.14 7.19 -0.77
CA ARG A 9 14.87 6.02 -1.27
C ARG A 9 13.96 4.97 -1.93
N ILE A 10 12.75 4.78 -1.40
CA ILE A 10 11.76 3.84 -1.96
C ILE A 10 11.21 4.38 -3.29
N ILE A 11 10.88 5.66 -3.35
CA ILE A 11 10.38 6.33 -4.56
C ILE A 11 11.45 6.33 -5.65
N GLY A 12 12.69 6.64 -5.31
CA GLY A 12 13.82 6.63 -6.24
C GLY A 12 14.07 5.26 -6.87
N LYS A 13 13.71 4.16 -6.19
CA LYS A 13 13.92 2.80 -6.71
C LYS A 13 12.87 2.37 -7.74
N TYR A 14 11.63 2.83 -7.61
CA TYR A 14 10.54 2.47 -8.53
C TYR A 14 9.63 3.66 -8.89
N PRO A 15 10.16 4.70 -9.56
CA PRO A 15 9.39 5.90 -9.87
C PRO A 15 8.41 5.68 -11.03
N MET A 16 7.24 6.29 -10.94
CA MET A 16 6.28 6.42 -12.05
C MET A 16 6.72 7.57 -12.98
N ARG A 17 7.73 7.31 -13.81
CA ARG A 17 8.19 8.26 -14.82
C ARG A 17 7.32 8.21 -16.08
N GLY A 18 6.30 9.04 -16.14
CA GLY A 18 5.60 9.35 -17.39
C GLY A 18 6.44 10.27 -18.29
N ARG A 19 6.54 9.97 -19.59
CA ARG A 19 7.20 10.85 -20.58
C ARG A 19 6.26 12.03 -20.92
N THR A 20 6.23 13.02 -20.05
CA THR A 20 5.41 14.24 -20.22
C THR A 20 6.24 15.50 -19.99
N GLY A 21 6.03 16.52 -20.83
CA GLY A 21 6.63 17.84 -20.70
C GLY A 21 5.95 18.73 -19.65
N LYS A 22 4.72 18.40 -19.24
CA LYS A 22 3.92 19.16 -18.29
C LYS A 22 4.35 18.86 -16.85
N TRP A 23 4.84 19.87 -16.12
CA TRP A 23 5.33 19.71 -14.75
C TRP A 23 4.22 19.27 -13.77
N THR A 24 2.99 19.75 -13.96
CA THR A 24 1.84 19.38 -13.14
C THR A 24 1.59 17.87 -13.15
N VAL A 25 1.70 17.24 -14.31
CA VAL A 25 1.52 15.79 -14.45
C VAL A 25 2.65 15.03 -13.75
N ARG A 26 3.89 15.55 -13.81
CA ARG A 26 5.02 14.96 -13.07
C ARG A 26 4.80 15.03 -11.55
N VAL A 27 4.25 16.14 -11.06
CA VAL A 27 3.91 16.31 -9.64
C VAL A 27 2.81 15.35 -9.21
N ILE A 28 1.75 15.18 -10.01
CA ILE A 28 0.67 14.23 -9.72
C ILE A 28 1.21 12.79 -9.61
N PHE A 29 2.05 12.36 -10.56
CA PHE A 29 2.66 11.03 -10.49
C PHE A 29 3.57 10.87 -9.27
N HIS A 30 4.31 11.92 -8.91
CA HIS A 30 5.13 11.91 -7.71
C HIS A 30 4.29 11.76 -6.43
N PHE A 31 3.13 12.42 -6.34
CA PHE A 31 2.20 12.23 -5.22
C PHE A 31 1.69 10.79 -5.12
N PHE A 32 1.37 10.14 -6.24
CA PHE A 32 0.99 8.72 -6.22
C PHE A 32 2.12 7.82 -5.71
N ASP A 33 3.37 8.08 -6.14
CA ASP A 33 4.52 7.35 -5.62
C ASP A 33 4.73 7.58 -4.11
N CYS A 34 4.52 8.81 -3.62
CA CYS A 34 4.55 9.13 -2.20
C CYS A 34 3.48 8.38 -1.41
N VAL A 35 2.22 8.42 -1.85
CA VAL A 35 1.11 7.74 -1.18
C VAL A 35 1.32 6.22 -1.17
N ALA A 36 1.78 5.63 -2.28
CA ALA A 36 2.08 4.21 -2.33
C ALA A 36 3.21 3.81 -1.36
N ALA A 37 4.26 4.64 -1.24
CA ALA A 37 5.34 4.42 -0.28
C ALA A 37 4.87 4.55 1.18
N LEU A 38 4.06 5.57 1.49
CA LEU A 38 3.46 5.77 2.82
C LEU A 38 2.57 4.59 3.21
N ALA A 39 1.65 4.17 2.33
CA ALA A 39 0.76 3.04 2.56
C ALA A 39 1.53 1.72 2.77
N TRP A 40 2.65 1.53 2.07
CA TRP A 40 3.52 0.38 2.32
C TRP A 40 4.17 0.44 3.70
N ILE A 41 4.67 1.61 4.13
CA ILE A 41 5.29 1.79 5.46
C ILE A 41 4.26 1.50 6.56
N GLU A 42 3.05 2.01 6.42
CA GLU A 42 1.94 1.73 7.34
C GLU A 42 1.62 0.23 7.39
N TYR A 43 1.51 -0.42 6.22
CA TYR A 43 1.33 -1.87 6.13
C TYR A 43 2.45 -2.66 6.86
N ARG A 44 3.71 -2.20 6.78
CA ARG A 44 4.82 -2.80 7.54
C ARG A 44 4.62 -2.65 9.04
N TYR A 45 4.20 -1.47 9.48
CA TYR A 45 4.00 -1.15 10.89
C TYR A 45 2.88 -2.00 11.49
N ASP A 46 1.74 -2.09 10.79
CA ASP A 46 0.61 -2.92 11.20
C ASP A 46 0.95 -4.41 11.22
N ALA A 47 1.72 -4.89 10.23
CA ALA A 47 2.18 -6.27 10.20
C ALA A 47 3.11 -6.59 11.40
N MET A 48 3.94 -5.64 11.84
CA MET A 48 4.75 -5.79 13.05
C MET A 48 3.88 -5.79 14.31
N LYS A 49 2.89 -4.90 14.40
CA LYS A 49 1.96 -4.83 15.53
C LYS A 49 1.14 -6.11 15.69
N LEU A 50 0.76 -6.74 14.58
CA LEU A 50 0.08 -8.05 14.57
C LEU A 50 1.03 -9.25 14.75
N GLY A 51 2.34 -9.03 14.92
CA GLY A 51 3.32 -10.11 15.10
C GLY A 51 3.51 -11.00 13.86
N ARG A 52 3.16 -10.55 12.65
CA ARG A 52 3.33 -11.37 11.44
C ARG A 52 4.82 -11.55 11.12
N PRO A 53 5.26 -12.77 10.77
CA PRO A 53 6.66 -13.03 10.43
C PRO A 53 7.09 -12.21 9.21
N ARG A 54 8.31 -11.66 9.25
CA ARG A 54 8.88 -10.78 8.21
C ARG A 54 8.88 -11.39 6.80
N LYS A 55 8.86 -12.72 6.70
CA LYS A 55 8.79 -13.48 5.44
C LYS A 55 7.46 -13.31 4.70
N LEU A 56 6.38 -13.00 5.40
CA LEU A 56 5.06 -12.74 4.81
C LEU A 56 4.89 -11.28 4.37
N ILE A 57 5.82 -10.40 4.76
CA ILE A 57 5.69 -8.99 4.48
C ILE A 57 6.19 -8.71 3.07
N LYS A 58 5.24 -8.45 2.16
CA LYS A 58 5.49 -8.26 0.72
C LYS A 58 6.53 -7.17 0.45
N GLN A 59 7.34 -7.41 -0.56
CA GLN A 59 8.28 -6.42 -1.07
C GLN A 59 7.50 -5.25 -1.69
N TYR A 60 8.09 -4.05 -1.70
CA TYR A 60 7.41 -2.84 -2.17
C TYR A 60 6.87 -2.96 -3.61
N LEU A 61 7.61 -3.63 -4.50
CA LEU A 61 7.18 -3.84 -5.88
C LEU A 61 5.90 -4.70 -5.96
N ASP A 62 5.84 -5.81 -5.22
CA ASP A 62 4.66 -6.67 -5.16
C ASP A 62 3.46 -5.93 -4.57
N PHE A 63 3.69 -5.08 -3.56
CA PHE A 63 2.66 -4.23 -3.00
C PHE A 63 2.12 -3.25 -4.04
N LYS A 64 3.01 -2.56 -4.77
CA LYS A 64 2.64 -1.62 -5.84
C LYS A 64 1.90 -2.31 -6.99
N MET A 65 2.29 -3.53 -7.37
CA MET A 65 1.58 -4.33 -8.38
C MET A 65 0.18 -4.76 -7.90
N ASN A 66 0.02 -5.15 -6.64
CA ASN A 66 -1.30 -5.44 -6.10
C ASN A 66 -2.17 -4.19 -6.04
N LEU A 67 -1.62 -3.05 -5.59
CA LEU A 67 -2.31 -1.76 -5.60
C LEU A 67 -2.79 -1.39 -7.01
N ALA A 68 -1.94 -1.55 -8.03
CA ALA A 68 -2.31 -1.32 -9.42
C ALA A 68 -3.45 -2.25 -9.89
N LYS A 69 -3.38 -3.54 -9.56
CA LYS A 69 -4.47 -4.49 -9.85
C LYS A 69 -5.78 -4.05 -9.20
N TYR A 70 -5.76 -3.63 -7.93
CA TYR A 70 -6.97 -3.16 -7.25
C TYR A 70 -7.55 -1.90 -7.89
N LEU A 71 -6.69 -0.95 -8.28
CA LEU A 71 -7.12 0.28 -8.95
C LEU A 71 -7.69 0.03 -10.36
N ILE A 72 -7.12 -0.90 -11.12
CA ILE A 72 -7.54 -1.20 -12.51
C ILE A 72 -8.80 -2.06 -12.54
N TYR A 73 -8.85 -3.13 -11.76
CA TYR A 73 -9.93 -4.11 -11.83
C TYR A 73 -11.14 -3.73 -10.98
N GLY A 74 -11.08 -2.64 -10.20
CA GLY A 74 -12.18 -2.18 -9.36
C GLY A 74 -12.76 -3.30 -8.49
N GLY A 75 -11.91 -4.22 -8.03
CA GLY A 75 -12.35 -5.39 -7.27
C GLY A 75 -12.98 -4.94 -5.95
N PRO A 76 -14.00 -5.65 -5.44
CA PRO A 76 -14.67 -5.26 -4.20
C PRO A 76 -13.61 -5.06 -3.14
N ILE A 77 -13.64 -3.87 -2.51
CA ILE A 77 -12.80 -3.49 -1.40
C ILE A 77 -13.01 -4.55 -0.33
N ARG A 78 -12.16 -5.57 -0.30
CA ARG A 78 -11.99 -6.38 0.89
C ARG A 78 -11.09 -5.53 1.77
N PRO A 79 -11.61 -4.89 2.83
CA PRO A 79 -10.74 -4.24 3.78
C PRO A 79 -9.67 -5.24 4.22
N PRO A 80 -8.45 -4.79 4.54
CA PRO A 80 -7.45 -5.66 5.12
C PRO A 80 -8.12 -6.42 6.27
N LEU A 81 -7.85 -7.72 6.38
CA LEU A 81 -8.35 -8.64 7.42
C LEU A 81 -7.86 -8.21 8.82
N VAL A 82 -8.27 -7.02 9.26
CA VAL A 82 -7.99 -6.40 10.55
C VAL A 82 -9.29 -5.98 11.22
N LEU A 83 -10.44 -6.12 10.54
CA LEU A 83 -11.77 -5.90 11.13
C LEU A 83 -12.75 -7.05 10.87
N CYS A 84 -12.25 -8.28 10.79
CA CYS A 84 -13.13 -9.44 10.97
C CYS A 84 -12.94 -9.94 12.41
N PRO A 85 -13.87 -9.71 13.34
CA PRO A 85 -14.08 -10.72 14.37
C PRO A 85 -14.49 -11.99 13.62
N SER A 86 -13.95 -13.12 14.06
CA SER A 86 -14.11 -14.45 13.46
C SER A 86 -15.53 -14.77 12.98
N PRO A 87 -15.72 -15.66 11.97
CA PRO A 87 -17.02 -16.00 11.39
C PRO A 87 -17.95 -16.84 12.30
N SER A 88 -17.88 -16.66 13.61
CA SER A 88 -18.66 -17.39 14.62
C SER A 88 -19.75 -16.54 15.30
N GLN A 89 -20.12 -15.37 14.76
CA GLN A 89 -21.10 -14.46 15.38
C GLN A 89 -22.30 -14.08 14.47
N CYS A 90 -22.43 -14.64 13.27
CA CYS A 90 -23.62 -14.43 12.40
C CYS A 90 -24.60 -15.62 12.44
N GLN A 91 -24.85 -16.16 13.62
CA GLN A 91 -26.05 -16.94 13.90
C GLN A 91 -26.67 -16.39 15.19
N GLN A 92 -27.99 -16.17 15.17
CA GLN A 92 -28.83 -15.57 16.22
C GLN A 92 -28.83 -14.04 16.13
N SER A 93 -29.85 -13.40 15.57
CA SER A 93 -31.16 -13.31 16.22
C SER A 93 -32.25 -12.98 15.21
N THR A 94 -33.36 -13.70 15.38
CA THR A 94 -34.74 -13.47 14.94
C THR A 94 -35.16 -12.03 14.75
#